data_AF-H6RNT6-F1
#
_entry.id   AF-H6RNT6-F1
#
_cell.length_a   1.000
_cell.length_b   1.000
_cell.length_c   1.000
_cell.angle_alpha   90.00
_cell.angle_beta   90.00
_cell.angle_gamma   90.00
#
_symmetry.space_group_name_H-M   'P 1'
#
loop_
_entity.id
_entity.type
_entity.pdbx_description
1 polymer ?
#
loop_
_entity_poly.entity_id
_entity_poly.type
_entity_poly.pdbx_seq_one_letter_code
_entity_poly.pdbx_strand_id
1 'polypeptide(L)'
;MSQPTQDQCVQSQLDSDASRLFGLDGLAVARVVAEGVDGRVVHVVTADETAAGCPSCGVISVSVKGRVSSRPRDLPHGPSGLLLVWHKRRWRCAETACERRSFTESLPAVPARARLTMRLRAELGSAVADSGRTVAEVAGHHRVGWSTVHQAFIDHVTPVLAAPLPPVKVLGVDETRRGKPVFARDPETGRWVVVADRWHTGFVDAAGSGGLLAQVEGRSAAAVTTWLAEQPAAWRQSITHVAIDLSASYAAAVRAGLPHAVIVADRFHLVRLAGDTVTAVRQRVIRETEGRRGRKVDPAWRLRRRLLTAHERLSSDSFTRMWNTLVDTGAPGEEILSAWVVKEDLRALLALAGTAPDREDIHRRLEVFYAHAAASTAPEVHRLAATIETWWPAILAGLHTGYSNARSEGYNRLAKHVGRDAFGFRNPTNQRRRIRWSCTRQHRRAAAVMITLPA
;
A
#
# COMPACT_ATOMS: atom_id res chain seq x y z
N MET A 1 -26.19 -63.50 -0.82
CA MET A 1 -25.63 -62.22 -1.30
C MET A 1 -25.52 -61.29 -0.10
N SER A 2 -24.36 -61.24 0.54
CA SER A 2 -24.13 -60.41 1.72
C SER A 2 -24.17 -58.94 1.31
N GLN A 3 -25.09 -58.16 1.88
CA GLN A 3 -25.06 -56.71 1.73
C GLN A 3 -23.74 -56.20 2.33
N PRO A 4 -22.98 -55.34 1.62
CA PRO A 4 -21.75 -54.79 2.16
C PRO A 4 -22.05 -54.05 3.48
N THR A 5 -21.15 -54.18 4.45
CA THR A 5 -21.25 -53.42 5.70
C THR A 5 -21.18 -51.93 5.41
N GLN A 6 -21.77 -51.11 6.28
CA GLN A 6 -21.85 -49.66 6.09
C GLN A 6 -20.47 -49.02 5.86
N ASP A 7 -19.42 -49.57 6.48
CA ASP A 7 -18.04 -49.13 6.32
C ASP A 7 -17.45 -49.47 4.93
N GLN A 8 -17.77 -50.63 4.36
CA GLN A 8 -17.36 -50.98 2.99
C GLN A 8 -18.03 -50.06 1.94
N CYS A 9 -19.28 -49.66 2.19
CA CYS A 9 -20.00 -48.72 1.33
C CYS A 9 -19.37 -47.31 1.36
N VAL A 10 -18.99 -46.82 2.54
CA VAL A 10 -18.30 -45.52 2.69
C VAL A 10 -16.89 -45.55 2.08
N GLN A 11 -16.14 -46.64 2.25
CA GLN A 11 -14.81 -46.82 1.65
C GLN A 11 -14.88 -46.84 0.10
N SER A 12 -15.88 -47.50 -0.47
CA SER A 12 -16.11 -47.50 -1.93
C SER A 12 -16.47 -46.12 -2.50
N GLN A 13 -17.10 -45.25 -1.70
CA GLN A 13 -17.45 -43.87 -2.08
C GLN A 13 -16.26 -42.91 -2.00
N LEU A 14 -15.35 -43.14 -1.04
CA LEU A 14 -14.08 -42.41 -0.89
C LEU A 14 -13.17 -42.55 -2.12
N ASP A 15 -13.06 -43.78 -2.65
CA ASP A 15 -12.21 -44.09 -3.80
C ASP A 15 -12.86 -43.85 -5.17
N SER A 16 -14.07 -43.28 -5.20
CA SER A 16 -14.72 -42.94 -6.46
C SER A 16 -14.00 -41.79 -7.16
N ASP A 17 -13.91 -41.86 -8.49
CA ASP A 17 -13.33 -40.78 -9.30
C ASP A 17 -14.06 -39.45 -9.10
N ALA A 18 -15.36 -39.50 -8.76
CA ALA A 18 -16.14 -38.32 -8.41
C ALA A 18 -15.65 -37.63 -7.13
N SER A 19 -15.32 -38.41 -6.08
CA SER A 19 -14.71 -37.87 -4.84
C SER A 19 -13.33 -37.29 -5.10
N ARG A 20 -12.51 -37.97 -5.92
CA ARG A 20 -11.18 -37.50 -6.31
C ARG A 20 -11.24 -36.18 -7.09
N LEU A 21 -12.15 -36.07 -8.05
CA LEU A 21 -12.36 -34.85 -8.84
C LEU A 21 -12.92 -33.71 -7.99
N PHE A 22 -13.82 -34.01 -7.04
CA PHE A 22 -14.37 -33.00 -6.13
C PHE A 22 -13.33 -32.44 -5.15
N GLY A 23 -12.41 -33.29 -4.66
CA GLY A 23 -11.18 -32.88 -3.97
C GLY A 23 -11.40 -32.07 -2.69
N LEU A 24 -12.38 -32.45 -1.86
CA LEU A 24 -12.63 -31.81 -0.57
C LEU A 24 -12.40 -32.80 0.58
N ASP A 25 -11.27 -32.65 1.26
CA ASP A 25 -10.80 -33.60 2.27
C ASP A 25 -11.85 -33.91 3.34
N GLY A 26 -11.94 -35.21 3.67
CA GLY A 26 -12.87 -35.76 4.66
C GLY A 26 -14.33 -35.89 4.18
N LEU A 27 -14.62 -35.54 2.91
CA LEU A 27 -15.93 -35.73 2.28
C LEU A 27 -15.83 -36.66 1.08
N ALA A 28 -16.82 -37.56 0.96
CA ALA A 28 -17.00 -38.40 -0.22
C ALA A 28 -18.28 -37.99 -0.97
N VAL A 29 -18.22 -38.01 -2.30
CA VAL A 29 -19.36 -37.80 -3.17
C VAL A 29 -20.26 -39.03 -3.13
N ALA A 30 -21.46 -38.87 -2.58
CA ALA A 30 -22.46 -39.93 -2.52
C ALA A 30 -23.28 -39.99 -3.82
N ARG A 31 -23.61 -38.83 -4.40
CA ARG A 31 -24.30 -38.73 -5.69
C ARG A 31 -24.20 -37.31 -6.27
N VAL A 32 -24.30 -37.21 -7.59
CA VAL A 32 -24.44 -35.94 -8.32
C VAL A 32 -25.77 -35.95 -9.06
N VAL A 33 -26.54 -34.87 -8.95
CA VAL A 33 -27.84 -34.72 -9.61
C VAL A 33 -27.78 -33.51 -10.54
N ALA A 34 -28.21 -33.66 -11.78
CA ALA A 34 -28.37 -32.55 -12.71
C ALA A 34 -29.58 -31.69 -12.32
N GLU A 35 -29.42 -30.37 -12.38
CA GLU A 35 -30.47 -29.39 -12.09
C GLU A 35 -30.53 -28.36 -13.24
N GLY A 36 -31.54 -28.48 -14.10
CA GLY A 36 -31.64 -27.67 -15.31
C GLY A 36 -30.61 -28.06 -16.38
N VAL A 37 -30.33 -27.13 -17.30
CA VAL A 37 -29.47 -27.39 -18.48
C VAL A 37 -28.00 -27.58 -18.08
N ASP A 38 -27.54 -26.91 -17.02
CA ASP A 38 -26.12 -26.87 -16.65
C ASP A 38 -25.83 -26.92 -15.14
N GLY A 39 -26.86 -26.85 -14.28
CA GLY A 39 -26.70 -26.86 -12.83
C GLY A 39 -26.46 -28.27 -12.28
N ARG A 40 -25.72 -28.36 -11.17
CA ARG A 40 -25.41 -29.64 -10.51
C ARG A 40 -25.55 -29.52 -9.01
N VAL A 41 -26.24 -30.48 -8.39
CA VAL A 41 -26.29 -30.65 -6.95
C VAL A 41 -25.43 -31.86 -6.57
N VAL A 42 -24.34 -31.61 -5.85
CA VAL A 42 -23.46 -32.66 -5.34
C VAL A 42 -23.83 -32.95 -3.90
N HIS A 43 -24.24 -34.19 -3.66
CA HIS A 43 -24.50 -34.71 -2.34
C HIS A 43 -23.26 -35.39 -1.81
N VAL A 44 -22.78 -34.94 -0.66
CA VAL A 44 -21.59 -35.50 -0.01
C VAL A 44 -21.93 -36.04 1.37
N VAL A 45 -21.17 -37.03 1.80
CA VAL A 45 -21.21 -37.62 3.14
C VAL A 45 -19.85 -37.46 3.80
N THR A 46 -19.86 -37.46 5.13
CA THR A 46 -18.62 -37.45 5.91
C THR A 46 -17.93 -38.80 5.80
N ALA A 47 -16.68 -38.76 5.36
CA ALA A 47 -15.86 -39.94 5.17
C ALA A 47 -14.67 -39.99 6.13
N ASP A 48 -14.30 -38.87 6.73
CA ASP A 48 -13.36 -38.82 7.85
C ASP A 48 -13.99 -39.39 9.13
N GLU A 49 -13.45 -40.51 9.60
CA GLU A 49 -13.90 -41.20 10.82
C GLU A 49 -13.69 -40.34 12.08
N THR A 50 -12.70 -39.44 12.09
CA THR A 50 -12.43 -38.56 13.23
C THR A 50 -13.55 -37.55 13.46
N ALA A 51 -14.41 -37.32 12.46
CA ALA A 51 -15.60 -36.48 12.60
C ALA A 51 -16.65 -37.05 13.58
N ALA A 52 -16.50 -38.33 13.97
CA ALA A 52 -17.25 -38.94 15.05
C ALA A 52 -16.70 -38.63 16.44
N GLY A 53 -15.61 -37.86 16.56
CA GLY A 53 -15.04 -37.39 17.82
C GLY A 53 -15.79 -36.20 18.42
N CYS A 54 -16.08 -36.28 19.72
CA CYS A 54 -16.68 -35.15 20.43
C CYS A 54 -15.70 -33.97 20.47
N PRO A 55 -16.05 -32.76 20.00
CA PRO A 55 -15.13 -31.63 19.98
C PRO A 55 -14.88 -31.02 21.37
N SER A 56 -15.50 -31.55 22.42
CA SER A 56 -15.27 -31.11 23.81
C SER A 56 -14.37 -32.07 24.59
N CYS A 57 -14.57 -33.40 24.47
CA CYS A 57 -13.79 -34.39 25.22
C CYS A 57 -12.94 -35.34 24.35
N GLY A 58 -13.02 -35.23 23.02
CA GLY A 58 -12.28 -36.08 22.07
C GLY A 58 -12.84 -37.49 21.86
N VAL A 59 -13.71 -37.99 22.74
CA VAL A 59 -14.24 -39.37 22.65
C VAL A 59 -14.99 -39.60 21.34
N ILE A 60 -14.59 -40.66 20.62
CA ILE A 60 -15.23 -41.12 19.39
C ILE A 60 -16.57 -41.78 19.71
N SER A 61 -17.62 -41.38 19.01
CA SER A 61 -18.97 -41.92 19.17
C SER A 61 -19.30 -42.91 18.07
N VAL A 62 -19.94 -44.02 18.44
CA VAL A 62 -20.58 -44.96 17.52
C VAL A 62 -22.11 -44.81 17.48
N SER A 63 -22.68 -43.93 18.32
CA SER A 63 -24.12 -43.80 18.49
C SER A 63 -24.68 -42.59 17.72
N VAL A 64 -25.30 -42.84 16.57
CA VAL A 64 -26.00 -41.80 15.81
C VAL A 64 -27.28 -41.35 16.54
N LYS A 65 -27.36 -40.06 16.89
CA LYS A 65 -28.55 -39.39 17.43
C LYS A 65 -29.54 -38.99 16.33
N GLY A 66 -29.05 -38.65 15.15
CA GLY A 66 -29.86 -38.22 14.02
C GLY A 66 -29.01 -37.80 12.83
N ARG A 67 -29.66 -37.37 11.75
CA ARG A 67 -29.01 -36.88 10.52
C ARG A 67 -29.47 -35.46 10.23
N VAL A 68 -28.57 -34.63 9.74
CA VAL A 68 -28.85 -33.25 9.35
C VAL A 68 -28.17 -32.93 8.03
N SER A 69 -28.75 -32.04 7.24
CA SER A 69 -28.11 -31.57 6.00
C SER A 69 -27.68 -30.11 6.14
N SER A 70 -26.58 -29.76 5.49
CA SER A 70 -26.15 -28.37 5.33
C SER A 70 -25.78 -28.09 3.88
N ARG A 71 -25.78 -26.81 3.50
CA ARG A 71 -25.49 -26.37 2.13
C ARG A 71 -24.33 -25.35 2.12
N PRO A 72 -23.11 -25.75 2.48
CA PRO A 72 -21.96 -24.85 2.42
C PRO A 72 -21.70 -24.49 0.95
N ARG A 73 -21.45 -23.22 0.65
CA ARG A 73 -21.01 -22.83 -0.70
C ARG A 73 -19.55 -23.21 -0.90
N ASP A 74 -19.23 -23.54 -2.13
CA ASP A 74 -17.90 -23.98 -2.53
C ASP A 74 -17.45 -23.27 -3.81
N LEU A 75 -16.25 -23.58 -4.28
CA LEU A 75 -15.72 -23.06 -5.53
C LEU A 75 -16.68 -23.34 -6.71
N PRO A 76 -16.86 -22.38 -7.63
CA PRO A 76 -17.70 -22.58 -8.80
C PRO A 76 -17.11 -23.68 -9.69
N HIS A 77 -18.00 -24.49 -10.29
CA HIS A 77 -17.62 -25.56 -11.21
C HIS A 77 -18.40 -25.36 -12.52
N GLY A 78 -17.72 -24.85 -13.55
CA GLY A 78 -18.36 -24.41 -14.79
C GLY A 78 -19.26 -23.16 -14.62
N PRO A 79 -19.94 -22.73 -15.70
CA PRO A 79 -20.67 -21.45 -15.76
C PRO A 79 -21.89 -21.40 -14.84
N SER A 80 -22.54 -22.53 -14.58
CA SER A 80 -23.75 -22.60 -13.75
C SER A 80 -23.47 -22.85 -12.27
N GLY A 81 -22.21 -23.10 -11.92
CA GLY A 81 -21.78 -23.39 -10.56
C GLY A 81 -22.28 -24.75 -10.05
N LEU A 82 -21.95 -25.02 -8.79
CA LEU A 82 -22.24 -26.29 -8.13
C LEU A 82 -22.89 -26.02 -6.77
N LEU A 83 -24.01 -26.67 -6.49
CA LEU A 83 -24.67 -26.63 -5.19
C LEU A 83 -24.25 -27.85 -4.38
N LEU A 84 -23.68 -27.61 -3.20
CA LEU A 84 -23.23 -28.66 -2.31
C LEU A 84 -24.30 -28.93 -1.25
N VAL A 85 -24.65 -30.21 -1.07
CA VAL A 85 -25.50 -30.69 0.02
C VAL A 85 -24.71 -31.71 0.83
N TRP A 86 -24.27 -31.29 2.01
CA TRP A 86 -23.55 -32.17 2.93
C TRP A 86 -24.52 -32.84 3.90
N HIS A 87 -24.61 -34.16 3.79
CA HIS A 87 -25.34 -35.03 4.70
C HIS A 87 -24.47 -35.43 5.88
N LYS A 88 -24.89 -35.01 7.07
CA LYS A 88 -24.11 -35.10 8.30
C LYS A 88 -24.81 -35.99 9.30
N ARG A 89 -24.02 -36.70 10.11
CA ARG A 89 -24.49 -37.37 11.31
C ARG A 89 -24.42 -36.40 12.50
N ARG A 90 -25.40 -36.54 13.39
CA ARG A 90 -25.36 -35.99 14.74
C ARG A 90 -25.13 -37.16 15.68
N TRP A 91 -24.09 -37.10 16.48
CA TRP A 91 -23.67 -38.14 17.40
C TRP A 91 -24.17 -37.86 18.82
N ARG A 92 -24.38 -38.92 19.61
CA ARG A 92 -24.46 -38.82 21.08
C ARG A 92 -23.06 -38.90 21.65
N CYS A 93 -22.68 -38.02 22.57
CA CYS A 93 -21.39 -38.16 23.25
C CYS A 93 -21.42 -39.43 24.11
N ALA A 94 -20.41 -40.29 23.98
CA ALA A 94 -20.30 -41.50 24.80
C ALA A 94 -19.75 -41.19 26.22
N GLU A 95 -19.04 -40.06 26.37
CA GLU A 95 -18.59 -39.59 27.68
C GLU A 95 -19.77 -39.01 28.47
N THR A 96 -20.16 -39.71 29.55
CA THR A 96 -21.32 -39.37 30.38
C THR A 96 -21.10 -38.10 31.19
N ALA A 97 -19.85 -37.78 31.55
CA ALA A 97 -19.49 -36.55 32.25
C ALA A 97 -19.42 -35.33 31.30
N CYS A 98 -19.48 -35.53 29.98
CA CYS A 98 -19.35 -34.43 29.02
C CYS A 98 -20.68 -33.67 28.87
N GLU A 99 -20.66 -32.38 29.24
CA GLU A 99 -21.82 -31.49 29.15
C GLU A 99 -22.39 -31.34 27.72
N ARG A 100 -21.57 -31.56 26.69
CA ARG A 100 -21.97 -31.39 25.29
C ARG A 100 -23.12 -32.31 24.89
N ARG A 101 -23.18 -33.54 25.43
CA ARG A 101 -24.19 -34.62 25.22
C ARG A 101 -24.45 -35.07 23.77
N SER A 102 -24.37 -34.18 22.79
CA SER A 102 -24.47 -34.47 21.36
C SER A 102 -23.75 -33.42 20.52
N PHE A 103 -23.26 -33.83 19.36
CA PHE A 103 -22.58 -32.93 18.42
C PHE A 103 -22.87 -33.35 16.99
N THR A 104 -22.87 -32.38 16.08
CA THR A 104 -22.96 -32.63 14.64
C THR A 104 -21.55 -32.70 14.09
N GLU A 105 -21.30 -33.60 13.14
CA GLU A 105 -20.02 -33.67 12.42
C GLU A 105 -19.54 -32.29 11.96
N SER A 106 -18.25 -32.08 11.96
CA SER A 106 -17.58 -30.92 11.37
C SER A 106 -16.21 -31.36 10.88
N LEU A 107 -15.71 -30.71 9.84
CA LEU A 107 -14.39 -31.01 9.28
C LEU A 107 -13.55 -29.74 9.26
N PRO A 108 -12.21 -29.83 9.27
CA PRO A 108 -11.36 -28.67 9.00
C PRO A 108 -11.75 -27.95 7.71
N ALA A 109 -12.10 -28.70 6.66
CA ALA A 109 -12.54 -28.17 5.37
C ALA A 109 -13.90 -27.44 5.42
N VAL A 110 -14.78 -27.83 6.36
CA VAL A 110 -16.09 -27.19 6.59
C VAL A 110 -16.38 -27.16 8.10
N PRO A 111 -15.86 -26.15 8.82
CA PRO A 111 -15.97 -26.06 10.28
C PRO A 111 -17.41 -26.00 10.76
N ALA A 112 -17.61 -26.25 12.06
CA ALA A 112 -18.94 -26.17 12.67
C ALA A 112 -19.59 -24.79 12.42
N ARG A 113 -20.85 -24.81 11.99
CA ARG A 113 -21.65 -23.61 11.63
C ARG A 113 -21.15 -22.83 10.40
N ALA A 114 -20.10 -23.28 9.71
CA ALA A 114 -19.63 -22.64 8.49
C ALA A 114 -20.67 -22.77 7.36
N ARG A 115 -20.85 -21.68 6.60
CA ARG A 115 -21.68 -21.63 5.39
C ARG A 115 -20.87 -21.64 4.10
N LEU A 116 -19.55 -21.72 4.21
CA LEU A 116 -18.58 -21.78 3.12
C LEU A 116 -17.60 -22.90 3.41
N THR A 117 -17.05 -23.50 2.38
CA THR A 117 -15.82 -24.30 2.50
C THR A 117 -14.63 -23.40 2.81
N MET A 118 -13.62 -23.94 3.49
CA MET A 118 -12.38 -23.20 3.77
C MET A 118 -11.59 -22.88 2.49
N ARG A 119 -11.65 -23.77 1.47
CA ARG A 119 -11.05 -23.50 0.16
C ARG A 119 -11.71 -22.32 -0.55
N LEU A 120 -13.04 -22.19 -0.50
CA LEU A 120 -13.72 -21.00 -1.02
C LEU A 120 -13.32 -19.76 -0.20
N ARG A 121 -13.27 -19.84 1.14
CA ARG A 121 -12.84 -18.70 1.96
C ARG A 121 -11.42 -18.24 1.59
N ALA A 122 -10.49 -19.18 1.37
CA ALA A 122 -9.13 -18.87 0.96
C ALA A 122 -9.10 -18.19 -0.43
N GLU A 123 -9.85 -18.71 -1.40
CA GLU A 123 -9.98 -18.12 -2.73
C GLU A 123 -10.54 -16.68 -2.68
N LEU A 124 -11.59 -16.43 -1.89
CA LEU A 124 -12.15 -15.09 -1.73
C LEU A 124 -11.13 -14.08 -1.19
N GLY A 125 -10.29 -14.52 -0.24
CA GLY A 125 -9.22 -13.71 0.33
C GLY A 125 -8.12 -13.42 -0.69
N SER A 126 -7.61 -14.47 -1.34
CA SER A 126 -6.56 -14.40 -2.37
C SER A 126 -6.99 -13.56 -3.58
N ALA A 127 -8.21 -13.76 -4.10
CA ALA A 127 -8.73 -13.00 -5.23
C ALA A 127 -8.67 -11.47 -5.00
N VAL A 128 -8.95 -11.03 -3.78
CA VAL A 128 -8.86 -9.61 -3.40
C VAL A 128 -7.43 -9.18 -3.10
N ALA A 129 -6.69 -10.03 -2.40
CA ALA A 129 -5.34 -9.74 -1.92
C ALA A 129 -4.31 -9.79 -3.05
N ASP A 130 -4.22 -10.92 -3.74
CA ASP A 130 -3.17 -11.25 -4.70
C ASP A 130 -3.55 -10.88 -6.13
N SER A 131 -4.80 -11.12 -6.53
CA SER A 131 -5.27 -10.82 -7.90
C SER A 131 -5.76 -9.37 -8.07
N GLY A 132 -5.73 -8.56 -7.01
CA GLY A 132 -6.12 -7.14 -7.04
C GLY A 132 -7.60 -6.88 -7.30
N ARG A 133 -8.46 -7.90 -7.25
CA ARG A 133 -9.90 -7.77 -7.57
C ARG A 133 -10.63 -6.93 -6.51
N THR A 134 -11.70 -6.27 -6.92
CA THR A 134 -12.53 -5.50 -5.96
C THR A 134 -13.40 -6.45 -5.14
N VAL A 135 -13.67 -6.10 -3.88
CA VAL A 135 -14.52 -6.92 -3.00
C VAL A 135 -15.91 -7.14 -3.60
N ALA A 136 -16.46 -6.12 -4.26
CA ALA A 136 -17.78 -6.18 -4.88
C ALA A 136 -17.81 -7.13 -6.09
N GLU A 137 -16.77 -7.09 -6.92
CA GLU A 137 -16.64 -7.98 -8.08
C GLU A 137 -16.48 -9.44 -7.64
N VAL A 138 -15.60 -9.72 -6.67
CA VAL A 138 -15.42 -11.08 -6.10
C VAL A 138 -16.71 -11.58 -5.44
N ALA A 139 -17.41 -10.71 -4.71
CA ALA A 139 -18.70 -11.05 -4.09
C ALA A 139 -19.76 -11.43 -5.14
N GLY A 140 -19.84 -10.68 -6.24
CA GLY A 140 -20.73 -10.97 -7.36
C GLY A 140 -20.37 -12.28 -8.06
N HIS A 141 -19.09 -12.48 -8.37
CA HIS A 141 -18.59 -13.67 -9.06
C HIS A 141 -18.89 -14.96 -8.28
N HIS A 142 -18.62 -14.97 -6.98
CA HIS A 142 -18.85 -16.16 -6.13
C HIS A 142 -20.25 -16.20 -5.49
N ARG A 143 -21.12 -15.21 -5.79
CA ARG A 143 -22.48 -15.09 -5.24
C ARG A 143 -22.52 -15.16 -3.71
N VAL A 144 -21.62 -14.43 -3.05
CA VAL A 144 -21.51 -14.31 -1.59
C VAL A 144 -21.68 -12.85 -1.15
N GLY A 145 -21.93 -12.62 0.14
CA GLY A 145 -22.07 -11.25 0.66
C GLY A 145 -20.74 -10.50 0.69
N TRP A 146 -20.77 -9.19 0.44
CA TRP A 146 -19.59 -8.32 0.49
C TRP A 146 -18.78 -8.47 1.79
N SER A 147 -19.47 -8.52 2.94
CA SER A 147 -18.83 -8.68 4.26
C SER A 147 -18.08 -10.00 4.40
N THR A 148 -18.55 -11.06 3.74
CA THR A 148 -17.91 -12.37 3.74
C THR A 148 -16.58 -12.33 3.01
N VAL A 149 -16.55 -11.71 1.83
CA VAL A 149 -15.33 -11.50 1.05
C VAL A 149 -14.36 -10.58 1.78
N HIS A 150 -14.84 -9.46 2.31
CA HIS A 150 -13.98 -8.51 3.04
C HIS A 150 -13.35 -9.15 4.27
N GLN A 151 -14.09 -9.97 5.02
CA GLN A 151 -13.53 -10.70 6.16
C GLN A 151 -12.52 -11.77 5.71
N ALA A 152 -12.79 -12.50 4.63
CA ALA A 152 -11.83 -13.44 4.06
C ALA A 152 -10.51 -12.75 3.65
N PHE A 153 -10.60 -11.56 3.05
CA PHE A 153 -9.45 -10.71 2.77
C PHE A 153 -8.70 -10.30 4.05
N ILE A 154 -9.41 -9.85 5.09
CA ILE A 154 -8.79 -9.49 6.37
C ILE A 154 -8.03 -10.68 6.95
N ASP A 155 -8.66 -11.85 7.01
CA ASP A 155 -8.06 -13.06 7.58
C ASP A 155 -6.82 -13.49 6.78
N HIS A 156 -6.87 -13.35 5.45
CA HIS A 156 -5.76 -13.68 4.56
C HIS A 156 -4.53 -12.78 4.81
N VAL A 157 -4.72 -11.45 4.89
CA VAL A 157 -3.58 -10.51 4.97
C VAL A 157 -3.07 -10.27 6.40
N THR A 158 -3.90 -10.51 7.42
CA THR A 158 -3.56 -10.15 8.81
C THR A 158 -2.30 -10.85 9.33
N PRO A 159 -2.11 -12.18 9.16
CA PRO A 159 -0.91 -12.86 9.63
C PRO A 159 0.37 -12.26 9.06
N VAL A 160 0.35 -11.91 7.76
CA VAL A 160 1.52 -11.34 7.09
C VAL A 160 1.78 -9.90 7.50
N LEU A 161 0.73 -9.08 7.62
CA LEU A 161 0.87 -7.67 8.05
C LEU A 161 1.22 -7.50 9.53
N ALA A 162 1.01 -8.54 10.34
CA ALA A 162 1.38 -8.63 11.75
C ALA A 162 2.78 -9.23 11.96
N ALA A 163 3.41 -9.77 10.91
CA ALA A 163 4.77 -10.29 11.02
C ALA A 163 5.75 -9.16 11.44
N PRO A 164 6.83 -9.50 12.16
CA PRO A 164 7.87 -8.54 12.52
C PRO A 164 8.39 -7.78 11.30
N LEU A 165 8.74 -6.50 11.50
CA LEU A 165 9.32 -5.70 10.43
C LEU A 165 10.65 -6.32 9.95
N PRO A 166 10.92 -6.33 8.64
CA PRO A 166 12.22 -6.76 8.13
C PRO A 166 13.33 -5.81 8.62
N PRO A 167 14.60 -6.24 8.65
CA PRO A 167 15.72 -5.35 8.91
C PRO A 167 15.74 -4.18 7.92
N VAL A 168 15.92 -2.94 8.42
CA VAL A 168 15.96 -1.73 7.59
C VAL A 168 17.19 -0.92 7.94
N LYS A 169 17.97 -0.59 6.90
CA LYS A 169 19.16 0.28 7.00
C LYS A 169 18.86 1.74 6.68
N VAL A 170 17.95 1.98 5.75
CA VAL A 170 17.55 3.32 5.28
C VAL A 170 16.04 3.44 5.34
N LEU A 171 15.54 4.25 6.28
CA LEU A 171 14.12 4.51 6.44
C LEU A 171 13.72 5.73 5.60
N GLY A 172 12.64 5.65 4.83
CA GLY A 172 12.01 6.82 4.22
C GLY A 172 10.76 7.21 4.98
N VAL A 173 10.52 8.51 5.16
CA VAL A 173 9.29 9.04 5.76
C VAL A 173 8.66 10.01 4.78
N ASP A 174 7.38 9.81 4.47
CA ASP A 174 6.66 10.64 3.51
C ASP A 174 5.18 10.76 3.87
N GLU A 175 4.53 11.81 3.37
CA GLU A 175 3.13 12.10 3.58
C GLU A 175 2.29 11.74 2.36
N THR A 176 1.19 11.02 2.60
CA THR A 176 0.15 10.83 1.58
C THR A 176 -1.16 11.40 2.04
N ARG A 177 -1.70 12.32 1.25
CA ARG A 177 -3.05 12.81 1.44
C ARG A 177 -4.07 11.74 1.10
N ARG A 178 -4.90 11.39 2.07
CA ARG A 178 -5.94 10.37 1.97
C ARG A 178 -7.23 10.92 1.32
N GLY A 179 -7.52 12.20 1.52
CA GLY A 179 -8.72 12.83 1.01
C GLY A 179 -8.77 14.34 1.30
N LYS A 180 -9.90 14.97 0.97
CA LYS A 180 -10.15 16.37 1.33
C LYS A 180 -10.22 16.52 2.86
N PRO A 181 -9.83 17.69 3.41
CA PRO A 181 -10.02 17.96 4.84
C PRO A 181 -11.52 18.02 5.12
N VAL A 182 -11.90 17.60 6.32
CA VAL A 182 -13.27 17.79 6.80
C VAL A 182 -13.29 19.03 7.66
N PHE A 183 -14.19 19.95 7.32
CA PHE A 183 -14.44 21.15 8.09
C PHE A 183 -15.75 21.01 8.83
N ALA A 184 -15.79 21.47 10.08
CA ALA A 184 -17.03 21.68 10.80
C ALA A 184 -17.04 23.10 11.34
N ARG A 185 -18.24 23.60 11.65
CA ARG A 185 -18.40 24.87 12.32
C ARG A 185 -18.21 24.64 13.82
N ASP A 186 -17.27 25.35 14.40
CA ASP A 186 -17.11 25.41 15.84
C ASP A 186 -18.40 25.98 16.45
N PRO A 187 -19.08 25.24 17.36
CA PRO A 187 -20.34 25.67 17.94
C PRO A 187 -20.21 26.92 18.83
N GLU A 188 -19.03 27.18 19.38
CA GLU A 188 -18.78 28.34 20.26
C GLU A 188 -18.40 29.58 19.46
N THR A 189 -17.48 29.43 18.49
CA THR A 189 -16.92 30.57 17.75
C THR A 189 -17.63 30.84 16.42
N GLY A 190 -18.44 29.90 15.93
CA GLY A 190 -19.08 29.97 14.62
C GLY A 190 -18.12 29.92 13.44
N ARG A 191 -16.81 29.68 13.66
CA ARG A 191 -15.77 29.63 12.63
C ARG A 191 -15.66 28.22 12.04
N TRP A 192 -15.25 28.15 10.77
CA TRP A 192 -14.91 26.86 10.15
C TRP A 192 -13.55 26.38 10.66
N VAL A 193 -13.54 25.23 11.32
CA VAL A 193 -12.32 24.58 11.80
C VAL A 193 -12.12 23.25 11.08
N VAL A 194 -10.87 22.87 10.85
CA VAL A 194 -10.54 21.54 10.31
C VAL A 194 -10.72 20.52 11.43
N VAL A 195 -11.75 19.69 11.33
CA VAL A 195 -12.01 18.61 12.29
C VAL A 195 -11.34 17.30 11.91
N ALA A 196 -10.97 17.13 10.64
CA ALA A 196 -10.14 16.01 10.20
C ALA A 196 -9.22 16.41 9.05
N ASP A 197 -7.92 16.54 9.34
CA ASP A 197 -6.88 16.67 8.33
C ASP A 197 -6.43 15.28 7.86
N ARG A 198 -6.93 14.85 6.71
CA ARG A 198 -6.84 13.45 6.24
C ARG A 198 -5.50 13.16 5.57
N TRP A 199 -4.45 13.07 6.38
CA TRP A 199 -3.10 12.64 5.99
C TRP A 199 -2.73 11.32 6.62
N HIS A 200 -1.84 10.60 5.94
CA HIS A 200 -1.09 9.51 6.53
C HIS A 200 0.41 9.78 6.37
N THR A 201 1.18 9.46 7.40
CA THR A 201 2.63 9.32 7.30
C THR A 201 2.96 7.85 6.98
N GLY A 202 3.69 7.65 5.88
CA GLY A 202 4.19 6.35 5.45
C GLY A 202 5.65 6.15 5.86
N PHE A 203 5.98 4.94 6.30
CA PHE A 203 7.33 4.51 6.63
C PHE A 203 7.78 3.46 5.62
N VAL A 204 8.85 3.74 4.89
CA VAL A 204 9.27 2.93 3.75
C VAL A 204 10.69 2.43 3.92
N ASP A 205 10.96 1.22 3.46
CA ASP A 205 12.35 0.78 3.26
C ASP A 205 12.87 1.44 1.97
N ALA A 206 13.66 2.51 2.12
CA ALA A 206 14.07 3.38 1.03
C ALA A 206 15.21 2.78 0.19
N ALA A 207 15.99 1.83 0.75
CA ALA A 207 17.10 1.20 0.05
C ALA A 207 16.91 -0.33 -0.16
N GLY A 208 16.25 -1.03 0.76
CA GLY A 208 16.06 -2.48 0.74
C GLY A 208 14.73 -2.94 0.13
N SER A 209 14.37 -4.21 0.30
CA SER A 209 13.18 -4.79 -0.31
C SER A 209 11.92 -4.75 0.55
N GLY A 210 11.94 -4.10 1.72
CA GLY A 210 10.85 -4.13 2.72
C GLY A 210 9.54 -3.50 2.28
N GLY A 211 9.54 -2.58 1.30
CA GLY A 211 8.30 -1.94 0.85
C GLY A 211 7.81 -0.84 1.80
N LEU A 212 6.48 -0.72 1.93
CA LEU A 212 5.84 0.14 2.93
C LEU A 212 5.69 -0.63 4.24
N LEU A 213 6.49 -0.26 5.24
CA LEU A 213 6.58 -0.91 6.54
C LEU A 213 5.34 -0.61 7.38
N ALA A 214 4.96 0.67 7.42
CA ALA A 214 3.81 1.14 8.18
C ALA A 214 3.17 2.36 7.55
N GLN A 215 1.93 2.61 7.95
CA GLN A 215 1.18 3.81 7.61
C GLN A 215 0.41 4.25 8.86
N VAL A 216 0.68 5.46 9.35
CA VAL A 216 0.03 6.01 10.55
C VAL A 216 -0.85 7.20 10.17
N GLU A 217 -1.87 7.47 10.99
CA GLU A 217 -2.79 8.58 10.75
C GLU A 217 -2.19 9.91 11.21
N GLY A 218 -2.39 10.94 10.41
CA GLY A 218 -1.81 12.27 10.64
C GLY A 218 -0.48 12.47 9.91
N ARG A 219 0.13 13.62 10.21
CA ARG A 219 1.41 14.10 9.65
C ARG A 219 2.25 14.87 10.68
N SER A 220 2.05 14.55 11.95
CA SER A 220 2.70 15.25 13.06
C SER A 220 4.02 14.58 13.42
N ALA A 221 4.94 15.37 14.00
CA ALA A 221 6.14 14.84 14.63
C ALA A 221 5.81 13.75 15.67
N ALA A 222 4.74 13.96 16.45
CA ALA A 222 4.27 13.01 17.44
C ALA A 222 3.90 11.65 16.83
N ALA A 223 3.21 11.62 15.68
CA ALA A 223 2.87 10.37 15.01
C ALA A 223 4.11 9.56 14.62
N VAL A 224 5.18 10.24 14.17
CA VAL A 224 6.47 9.61 13.85
C VAL A 224 7.16 9.09 15.10
N THR A 225 7.26 9.92 16.15
CA THR A 225 7.92 9.55 17.40
C THR A 225 7.23 8.37 18.08
N THR A 226 5.90 8.39 18.17
CA THR A 226 5.12 7.28 18.76
C THR A 226 5.36 5.98 18.01
N TRP A 227 5.26 6.01 16.67
CA TRP A 227 5.46 4.80 15.88
C TRP A 227 6.88 4.24 16.02
N LEU A 228 7.90 5.10 16.03
CA LEU A 228 9.28 4.68 16.25
C LEU A 228 9.44 4.05 17.64
N ALA A 229 8.87 4.65 18.69
CA ALA A 229 8.97 4.16 20.06
C ALA A 229 8.35 2.76 20.26
N GLU A 230 7.32 2.42 19.49
CA GLU A 230 6.70 1.08 19.48
C GLU A 230 7.59 0.00 18.86
N GLN A 231 8.67 0.36 18.15
CA GLN A 231 9.53 -0.62 17.48
C GLN A 231 10.65 -1.16 18.40
N PRO A 232 11.06 -2.43 18.23
CA PRO A 232 12.15 -3.02 18.99
C PRO A 232 13.44 -2.19 18.92
N ALA A 233 14.14 -2.07 20.04
CA ALA A 233 15.37 -1.27 20.13
C ALA A 233 16.44 -1.72 19.12
N ALA A 234 16.62 -3.04 18.95
CA ALA A 234 17.56 -3.60 17.97
C ALA A 234 17.20 -3.22 16.52
N TRP A 235 15.91 -3.17 16.19
CA TRP A 235 15.45 -2.74 14.87
C TRP A 235 15.70 -1.25 14.65
N ARG A 236 15.45 -0.41 15.65
CA ARG A 236 15.77 1.02 15.58
C ARG A 236 17.27 1.27 15.39
N GLN A 237 18.12 0.51 16.09
CA GLN A 237 19.59 0.62 16.00
C GLN A 237 20.15 0.18 14.65
N SER A 238 19.40 -0.62 13.87
CA SER A 238 19.85 -0.99 12.51
C SER A 238 19.67 0.14 11.50
N ILE A 239 18.89 1.18 11.82
CA ILE A 239 18.61 2.29 10.92
C ILE A 239 19.76 3.27 10.96
N THR A 240 20.54 3.28 9.90
CA THR A 240 21.70 4.17 9.77
C THR A 240 21.34 5.53 9.15
N HIS A 241 20.30 5.57 8.31
CA HIS A 241 19.92 6.76 7.56
C HIS A 241 18.40 6.92 7.50
N VAL A 242 17.91 8.17 7.50
CA VAL A 242 16.50 8.48 7.30
C VAL A 242 16.32 9.52 6.19
N ALA A 243 15.70 9.14 5.09
CA ALA A 243 15.35 10.03 3.99
C ALA A 243 14.00 10.70 4.27
N ILE A 244 13.99 12.03 4.31
CA ILE A 244 12.78 12.83 4.58
C ILE A 244 12.70 14.03 3.64
N ASP A 245 11.50 14.55 3.47
CA ASP A 245 11.28 15.86 2.87
C ASP A 245 11.88 16.96 3.77
N LEU A 246 11.92 18.21 3.28
CA LEU A 246 12.41 19.38 4.03
C LEU A 246 11.46 19.82 5.15
N SER A 247 11.04 18.87 5.98
CA SER A 247 10.13 19.01 7.10
C SER A 247 10.92 19.08 8.41
N ALA A 248 10.98 20.28 9.00
CA ALA A 248 11.63 20.49 10.29
C ALA A 248 11.00 19.64 11.40
N SER A 249 9.68 19.39 11.35
CA SER A 249 8.97 18.56 12.31
C SER A 249 9.39 17.09 12.23
N TYR A 250 9.58 16.55 11.02
CA TYR A 250 10.12 15.19 10.86
C TYR A 250 11.59 15.11 11.20
N ALA A 251 12.40 16.12 10.86
CA ALA A 251 13.79 16.15 11.30
C ALA A 251 13.92 16.10 12.83
N ALA A 252 13.08 16.86 13.55
CA ALA A 252 13.03 16.82 15.01
C ALA A 252 12.58 15.45 15.55
N ALA A 253 11.53 14.86 14.97
CA ALA A 253 11.03 13.54 15.38
C ALA A 253 12.08 12.44 15.16
N VAL A 254 12.78 12.47 14.02
CA VAL A 254 13.86 11.52 13.71
C VAL A 254 15.03 11.68 14.68
N ARG A 255 15.48 12.91 14.95
CA ARG A 255 16.55 13.15 15.93
C ARG A 255 16.19 12.65 17.33
N ALA A 256 14.93 12.77 17.73
CA ALA A 256 14.45 12.26 19.01
C ALA A 256 14.36 10.73 19.04
N GLY A 257 13.81 10.10 17.99
CA GLY A 257 13.56 8.65 17.97
C GLY A 257 14.75 7.79 17.53
N LEU A 258 15.66 8.36 16.71
CA LEU A 258 16.80 7.71 16.08
C LEU A 258 18.03 8.66 16.10
N PRO A 259 18.56 9.02 17.28
CA PRO A 259 19.61 10.04 17.41
C PRO A 259 20.93 9.71 16.70
N HIS A 260 21.17 8.43 16.40
CA HIS A 260 22.37 7.95 15.69
C HIS A 260 22.21 7.96 14.16
N ALA A 261 20.98 8.09 13.65
CA ALA A 261 20.72 7.98 12.22
C ALA A 261 20.99 9.31 11.51
N VAL A 262 21.65 9.23 10.35
CA VAL A 262 21.93 10.40 9.52
C VAL A 262 20.68 10.77 8.71
N ILE A 263 20.24 12.01 8.83
CA ILE A 263 19.13 12.53 8.01
C ILE A 263 19.63 12.81 6.61
N VAL A 264 18.87 12.35 5.61
CA VAL A 264 19.09 12.62 4.18
C VAL A 264 17.92 13.44 3.65
N ALA A 265 18.23 14.58 3.03
CA ALA A 265 17.21 15.43 2.42
C ALA A 265 16.77 14.82 1.09
N ASP A 266 15.46 14.69 0.87
CA ASP A 266 14.95 14.12 -0.36
C ASP A 266 15.18 15.04 -1.57
N ARG A 267 15.91 14.49 -2.55
CA ARG A 267 16.35 15.22 -3.75
C ARG A 267 15.18 15.74 -4.59
N PHE A 268 14.08 14.98 -4.67
CA PHE A 268 12.91 15.41 -5.42
C PHE A 268 12.32 16.71 -4.83
N HIS A 269 12.23 16.79 -3.50
CA HIS A 269 11.72 17.98 -2.82
C HIS A 269 12.63 19.20 -2.97
N LEU A 270 13.95 19.02 -3.01
CA LEU A 270 14.90 20.10 -3.31
C LEU A 270 14.73 20.63 -4.73
N VAL A 271 14.61 19.74 -5.73
CA VAL A 271 14.37 20.13 -7.13
C VAL A 271 13.02 20.83 -7.28
N ARG A 272 11.99 20.31 -6.59
CA ARG A 272 10.66 20.93 -6.59
C ARG A 272 10.69 22.33 -5.97
N LEU A 273 11.38 22.48 -4.82
CA LEU A 273 11.54 23.78 -4.16
C LEU A 273 12.17 24.81 -5.12
N ALA A 274 13.21 24.43 -5.85
CA ALA A 274 13.84 25.31 -6.83
C ALA A 274 12.91 25.68 -8.00
N GLY A 275 12.09 24.74 -8.48
CA GLY A 275 11.06 25.02 -9.49
C GLY A 275 9.96 25.95 -8.96
N ASP A 276 9.57 25.78 -7.69
CA ASP A 276 8.62 26.66 -7.01
C ASP A 276 9.19 28.07 -6.82
N THR A 277 10.50 28.20 -6.55
CA THR A 277 11.23 29.48 -6.52
C THR A 277 11.15 30.21 -7.86
N VAL A 278 11.49 29.56 -8.98
CA VAL A 278 11.35 30.15 -10.33
C VAL A 278 9.90 30.56 -10.59
N THR A 279 8.95 29.74 -10.17
CA THR A 279 7.53 30.04 -10.31
C THR A 279 7.12 31.27 -9.49
N ALA A 280 7.65 31.43 -8.27
CA ALA A 280 7.38 32.55 -7.39
C ALA A 280 7.96 33.85 -7.95
N VAL A 281 9.24 33.86 -8.37
CA VAL A 281 9.88 35.03 -9.02
C VAL A 281 9.07 35.46 -10.23
N ARG A 282 8.78 34.52 -11.14
CA ARG A 282 7.96 34.76 -12.33
C ARG A 282 6.57 35.32 -12.00
N GLN A 283 5.95 34.89 -10.91
CA GLN A 283 4.64 35.42 -10.51
C GLN A 283 4.73 36.81 -9.91
N ARG A 284 5.76 37.10 -9.12
CA ARG A 284 6.03 38.42 -8.53
C ARG A 284 6.34 39.42 -9.63
N VAL A 285 7.35 39.15 -10.46
CA VAL A 285 7.79 40.00 -11.58
C VAL A 285 6.61 40.39 -12.46
N ILE A 286 5.79 39.44 -12.91
CA ILE A 286 4.63 39.76 -13.75
C ILE A 286 3.63 40.66 -13.01
N ARG A 287 3.39 40.44 -11.71
CA ARG A 287 2.45 41.28 -10.95
C ARG A 287 2.97 42.71 -10.80
N GLU A 288 4.27 42.87 -10.61
CA GLU A 288 4.93 44.17 -10.48
C GLU A 288 4.96 44.92 -11.82
N THR A 289 5.30 44.23 -12.91
CA THR A 289 5.39 44.86 -14.25
C THR A 289 4.01 45.14 -14.86
N GLU A 290 3.05 44.23 -14.71
CA GLU A 290 1.75 44.33 -15.39
C GLU A 290 0.61 44.83 -14.50
N GLY A 291 0.82 44.94 -13.17
CA GLY A 291 -0.23 45.25 -12.21
C GLY A 291 -1.32 44.16 -12.08
N ARG A 292 -1.11 42.98 -12.67
CA ARG A 292 -2.10 41.90 -12.76
C ARG A 292 -1.45 40.52 -12.79
N ARG A 293 -2.29 39.48 -12.71
CA ARG A 293 -1.84 38.10 -12.97
C ARG A 293 -1.44 37.92 -14.45
N GLY A 294 -0.37 37.15 -14.67
CA GLY A 294 0.09 36.79 -16.01
C GLY A 294 -0.91 36.00 -16.85
N ARG A 295 -0.90 36.30 -18.16
CA ARG A 295 -1.79 35.82 -19.23
C ARG A 295 -0.98 35.17 -20.35
N LYS A 296 -1.67 34.51 -21.29
CA LYS A 296 -1.03 33.79 -22.42
C LYS A 296 -0.11 34.65 -23.30
N VAL A 297 -0.37 35.95 -23.38
CA VAL A 297 0.41 36.92 -24.17
C VAL A 297 1.71 37.30 -23.49
N ASP A 298 1.79 37.21 -22.16
CA ASP A 298 2.96 37.64 -21.41
C ASP A 298 4.08 36.58 -21.55
N PRO A 299 5.29 36.95 -22.00
CA PRO A 299 6.41 36.02 -22.21
C PRO A 299 6.68 35.11 -21.01
N ALA A 300 6.72 35.71 -19.81
CA ALA A 300 6.94 35.01 -18.56
C ALA A 300 5.86 33.93 -18.30
N TRP A 301 4.58 34.15 -18.62
CA TRP A 301 3.56 33.10 -18.49
C TRP A 301 3.67 32.05 -19.60
N ARG A 302 3.90 32.49 -20.85
CA ARG A 302 4.00 31.64 -22.04
C ARG A 302 5.10 30.59 -21.87
N LEU A 303 6.24 31.00 -21.32
CA LEU A 303 7.43 30.17 -21.14
C LEU A 303 7.42 29.34 -19.84
N ARG A 304 6.42 29.45 -18.97
CA ARG A 304 6.39 28.80 -17.64
C ARG A 304 6.74 27.31 -17.63
N ARG A 305 6.36 26.55 -18.65
CA ARG A 305 6.66 25.11 -18.74
C ARG A 305 8.11 24.86 -19.14
N ARG A 306 8.67 25.69 -20.04
CA ARG A 306 10.07 25.60 -20.45
C ARG A 306 11.00 25.98 -19.31
N LEU A 307 10.64 27.02 -18.54
CA LEU A 307 11.35 27.42 -17.31
C LEU A 307 11.38 26.31 -16.25
N LEU A 308 10.40 25.41 -16.21
CA LEU A 308 10.37 24.27 -15.29
C LEU A 308 10.92 22.98 -15.89
N THR A 309 11.27 22.99 -17.18
CA THR A 309 11.93 21.87 -17.84
C THR A 309 13.42 21.96 -17.53
N ALA A 310 14.02 20.82 -17.21
CA ALA A 310 15.45 20.71 -16.99
C ALA A 310 16.23 21.07 -18.25
N HIS A 311 17.37 21.75 -18.11
CA HIS A 311 18.15 22.23 -19.25
C HIS A 311 18.51 21.10 -20.22
N GLU A 312 18.95 19.95 -19.72
CA GLU A 312 19.32 18.77 -20.51
C GLU A 312 18.15 18.13 -21.29
N ARG A 313 16.91 18.55 -21.02
CA ARG A 313 15.70 18.09 -21.73
C ARG A 313 15.16 19.12 -22.72
N LEU A 314 15.78 20.29 -22.81
CA LEU A 314 15.44 21.30 -23.81
C LEU A 314 16.29 21.08 -25.06
N SER A 315 15.68 21.16 -26.25
CA SER A 315 16.46 21.31 -27.47
C SER A 315 17.17 22.66 -27.48
N SER A 316 18.32 22.77 -28.14
CA SER A 316 19.08 24.01 -28.25
C SER A 316 18.22 25.17 -28.76
N ASP A 317 17.41 24.93 -29.80
CA ASP A 317 16.47 25.93 -30.33
C ASP A 317 15.36 26.32 -29.32
N SER A 318 14.82 25.38 -28.55
CA SER A 318 13.82 25.69 -27.52
C SER A 318 14.41 26.53 -26.39
N PHE A 319 15.65 26.22 -25.99
CA PHE A 319 16.43 26.97 -25.01
C PHE A 319 16.73 28.39 -25.51
N THR A 320 17.34 28.54 -26.68
CA THR A 320 17.67 29.86 -27.27
C THR A 320 16.43 30.73 -27.39
N ARG A 321 15.31 30.18 -27.88
CA ARG A 321 14.05 30.94 -27.97
C ARG A 321 13.53 31.36 -26.59
N MET A 322 13.58 30.48 -25.59
CA MET A 322 13.16 30.82 -24.22
C MET A 322 14.03 31.92 -23.64
N TRP A 323 15.35 31.78 -23.77
CA TRP A 323 16.34 32.71 -23.23
C TRP A 323 16.17 34.10 -23.85
N ASN A 324 16.27 34.20 -25.18
CA ASN A 324 16.18 35.47 -25.89
C ASN A 324 14.85 36.17 -25.65
N THR A 325 13.73 35.43 -25.68
CA THR A 325 12.40 36.00 -25.38
C THR A 325 12.33 36.66 -23.99
N LEU A 326 13.08 36.16 -22.99
CA LEU A 326 13.11 36.78 -21.67
C LEU A 326 14.12 37.93 -21.63
N VAL A 327 15.29 37.79 -22.23
CA VAL A 327 16.25 38.90 -22.39
C VAL A 327 15.61 40.11 -23.07
N ASP A 328 14.79 39.90 -24.10
CA ASP A 328 14.06 40.95 -24.83
C ASP A 328 13.06 41.72 -23.94
N THR A 329 12.72 41.20 -22.75
CA THR A 329 11.88 41.91 -21.76
C THR A 329 12.68 42.77 -20.77
N GLY A 330 14.01 42.83 -20.90
CA GLY A 330 14.90 43.61 -20.05
C GLY A 330 14.98 43.07 -18.62
N ALA A 331 15.17 43.97 -17.64
CA ALA A 331 15.36 43.63 -16.23
C ALA A 331 14.33 42.62 -15.66
N PRO A 332 13.00 42.71 -15.95
CA PRO A 332 12.04 41.68 -15.54
C PRO A 332 12.39 40.26 -16.01
N GLY A 333 12.83 40.11 -17.26
CA GLY A 333 13.20 38.81 -17.81
C GLY A 333 14.55 38.31 -17.30
N GLU A 334 15.51 39.21 -17.12
CA GLU A 334 16.82 38.91 -16.51
C GLU A 334 16.66 38.37 -15.09
N GLU A 335 15.77 38.96 -14.28
CA GLU A 335 15.50 38.47 -12.92
C GLU A 335 14.89 37.04 -12.93
N ILE A 336 13.98 36.76 -13.87
CA ILE A 336 13.42 35.41 -14.07
C ILE A 336 14.50 34.41 -14.52
N LEU A 337 15.39 34.82 -15.43
CA LEU A 337 16.49 34.00 -15.91
C LEU A 337 17.52 33.73 -14.81
N SER A 338 17.84 34.72 -13.98
CA SER A 338 18.69 34.55 -12.79
C SER A 338 18.15 33.45 -11.87
N ALA A 339 16.85 33.48 -11.55
CA ALA A 339 16.23 32.42 -10.76
C ALA A 339 16.26 31.05 -11.46
N TRP A 340 16.12 31.02 -12.80
CA TRP A 340 16.23 29.79 -13.57
C TRP A 340 17.64 29.20 -13.54
N VAL A 341 18.68 30.02 -13.65
CA VAL A 341 20.09 29.61 -13.54
C VAL A 341 20.35 28.98 -12.18
N VAL A 342 19.98 29.64 -11.09
CA VAL A 342 20.14 29.12 -9.72
C VAL A 342 19.44 27.77 -9.54
N LYS A 343 18.25 27.59 -10.12
CA LYS A 343 17.55 26.30 -10.12
C LYS A 343 18.36 25.24 -10.87
N GLU A 344 18.90 25.53 -12.05
CA GLU A 344 19.72 24.57 -12.80
C GLU A 344 21.06 24.26 -12.11
N ASP A 345 21.70 25.23 -11.44
CA ASP A 345 22.91 24.98 -10.65
C ASP A 345 22.64 24.00 -9.50
N LEU A 346 21.54 24.19 -8.77
CA LEU A 346 21.14 23.25 -7.72
C LEU A 346 20.85 21.87 -8.31
N ARG A 347 20.17 21.78 -9.46
CA ARG A 347 19.95 20.49 -10.14
C ARG A 347 21.27 19.81 -10.49
N ALA A 348 22.24 20.58 -10.99
CA ALA A 348 23.54 20.06 -11.39
C ALA A 348 24.38 19.60 -10.17
N LEU A 349 24.32 20.32 -9.06
CA LEU A 349 24.88 19.88 -7.77
C LEU A 349 24.24 18.57 -7.31
N LEU A 350 22.90 18.50 -7.30
CA LEU A 350 22.15 17.32 -6.87
C LEU A 350 22.31 16.11 -7.79
N ALA A 351 22.75 16.32 -9.04
CA ALA A 351 23.06 15.26 -9.99
C ALA A 351 24.33 14.48 -9.61
N LEU A 352 25.20 15.03 -8.75
CA LEU A 352 26.36 14.32 -8.20
C LEU A 352 25.97 13.15 -7.30
N ALA A 353 24.75 13.11 -6.76
CA ALA A 353 24.33 12.02 -5.89
C ALA A 353 24.38 10.67 -6.61
N GLY A 354 25.14 9.73 -6.06
CA GLY A 354 25.33 8.39 -6.63
C GLY A 354 26.48 8.28 -7.64
N THR A 355 27.24 9.35 -7.90
CA THR A 355 28.43 9.32 -8.76
C THR A 355 29.75 9.18 -8.00
N ALA A 356 29.67 8.89 -6.69
CA ALA A 356 30.81 8.95 -5.76
C ALA A 356 31.62 10.26 -5.90
N PRO A 357 30.95 11.44 -5.79
CA PRO A 357 31.62 12.71 -6.00
C PRO A 357 32.67 12.96 -4.92
N ASP A 358 33.79 13.54 -5.33
CA ASP A 358 34.79 14.01 -4.37
C ASP A 358 34.37 15.35 -3.73
N ARG A 359 35.15 15.78 -2.74
CA ARG A 359 34.90 17.03 -2.01
C ARG A 359 34.97 18.26 -2.92
N GLU A 360 35.87 18.23 -3.90
CA GLU A 360 36.15 19.37 -4.78
C GLU A 360 35.01 19.59 -5.78
N ASP A 361 34.50 18.51 -6.37
CA ASP A 361 33.31 18.54 -7.25
C ASP A 361 32.09 19.12 -6.53
N ILE A 362 31.83 18.66 -5.29
CA ILE A 362 30.72 19.18 -4.48
C ILE A 362 30.93 20.66 -4.18
N HIS A 363 32.13 21.03 -3.72
CA HIS A 363 32.45 22.41 -3.34
C HIS A 363 32.28 23.37 -4.51
N ARG A 364 32.87 23.05 -5.66
CA ARG A 364 32.79 23.85 -6.89
C ARG A 364 31.35 24.08 -7.34
N ARG A 365 30.51 23.04 -7.35
CA ARG A 365 29.09 23.13 -7.73
C ARG A 365 28.29 23.97 -6.73
N LEU A 366 28.59 23.83 -5.44
CA LEU A 366 27.95 24.59 -4.38
C LEU A 366 28.33 26.08 -4.44
N GLU A 367 29.60 26.38 -4.70
CA GLU A 367 30.09 27.74 -4.86
C GLU A 367 29.41 28.44 -6.04
N VAL A 368 29.32 27.78 -7.20
CA VAL A 368 28.58 28.31 -8.37
C VAL A 368 27.12 28.61 -8.01
N PHE A 369 26.44 27.69 -7.32
CA PHE A 369 25.06 27.89 -6.87
C PHE A 369 24.93 29.14 -5.97
N TYR A 370 25.80 29.29 -4.97
CA TYR A 370 25.74 30.44 -4.05
C TYR A 370 26.18 31.75 -4.71
N ALA A 371 27.13 31.72 -5.62
CA ALA A 371 27.57 32.90 -6.38
C ALA A 371 26.42 33.45 -7.24
N HIS A 372 25.73 32.59 -8.01
CA HIS A 372 24.56 33.02 -8.78
C HIS A 372 23.38 33.39 -7.90
N ALA A 373 23.19 32.73 -6.75
CA ALA A 373 22.15 33.12 -5.80
C ALA A 373 22.40 34.51 -5.20
N ALA A 374 23.64 34.83 -4.85
CA ALA A 374 24.04 36.13 -4.30
C ALA A 374 24.00 37.26 -5.34
N ALA A 375 24.25 36.94 -6.62
CA ALA A 375 24.12 37.89 -7.73
C ALA A 375 22.66 38.20 -8.10
N SER A 376 21.70 37.38 -7.65
CA SER A 376 20.28 37.59 -7.91
C SER A 376 19.71 38.70 -7.02
N THR A 377 18.86 39.56 -7.58
CA THR A 377 18.09 40.53 -6.77
C THR A 377 16.83 39.92 -6.17
N ALA A 378 16.45 38.70 -6.58
CA ALA A 378 15.17 38.11 -6.23
C ALA A 378 15.15 37.61 -4.78
N PRO A 379 14.27 38.12 -3.90
CA PRO A 379 14.20 37.65 -2.51
C PRO A 379 13.77 36.19 -2.40
N GLU A 380 13.05 35.64 -3.38
CA GLU A 380 12.75 34.21 -3.47
C GLU A 380 14.01 33.34 -3.57
N VAL A 381 15.02 33.81 -4.32
CA VAL A 381 16.29 33.11 -4.53
C VAL A 381 17.11 33.11 -3.25
N HIS A 382 17.15 34.22 -2.53
CA HIS A 382 17.81 34.28 -1.21
C HIS A 382 17.16 33.33 -0.19
N ARG A 383 15.81 33.23 -0.19
CA ARG A 383 15.11 32.26 0.67
C ARG A 383 15.44 30.81 0.30
N LEU A 384 15.57 30.50 -0.99
CA LEU A 384 16.04 29.20 -1.45
C LEU A 384 17.46 28.92 -0.92
N ALA A 385 18.40 29.84 -1.12
CA ALA A 385 19.78 29.69 -0.66
C ALA A 385 19.89 29.44 0.85
N ALA A 386 19.16 30.22 1.67
CA ALA A 386 19.09 30.02 3.12
C ALA A 386 18.50 28.65 3.51
N THR A 387 17.53 28.15 2.72
CA THR A 387 16.97 26.81 2.93
C THR A 387 18.01 25.73 2.61
N ILE A 388 18.77 25.87 1.51
CA ILE A 388 19.85 24.94 1.16
C ILE A 388 20.93 24.93 2.23
N GLU A 389 21.31 26.09 2.75
CA GLU A 389 22.27 26.21 3.85
C GLU A 389 21.79 25.49 5.11
N THR A 390 20.53 25.75 5.53
CA THR A 390 19.91 25.12 6.71
C THR A 390 19.91 23.59 6.62
N TRP A 391 19.67 23.05 5.42
CA TRP A 391 19.59 21.61 5.17
C TRP A 391 20.90 21.01 4.67
N TRP A 392 21.99 21.79 4.57
CA TRP A 392 23.23 21.37 3.95
C TRP A 392 23.79 20.05 4.50
N PRO A 393 23.83 19.79 5.82
CA PRO A 393 24.32 18.50 6.33
C PRO A 393 23.54 17.30 5.77
N ALA A 394 22.22 17.43 5.63
CA ALA A 394 21.36 16.37 5.11
C ALA A 394 21.44 16.25 3.58
N ILE A 395 21.68 17.36 2.87
CA ILE A 395 21.93 17.37 1.43
C ILE A 395 23.26 16.68 1.12
N LEU A 396 24.33 17.04 1.85
CA LEU A 396 25.66 16.47 1.71
C LEU A 396 25.66 14.95 1.96
N ALA A 397 24.94 14.50 3.00
CA ALA A 397 24.74 13.07 3.23
C ALA A 397 24.08 12.37 2.03
N GLY A 398 23.08 13.00 1.41
CA GLY A 398 22.45 12.51 0.18
C GLY A 398 23.40 12.45 -1.02
N LEU A 399 24.27 13.45 -1.18
CA LEU A 399 25.28 13.47 -2.25
C LEU A 399 26.28 12.31 -2.13
N HIS A 400 26.79 12.05 -0.92
CA HIS A 400 27.73 10.96 -0.68
C HIS A 400 27.10 9.57 -0.77
N THR A 401 25.88 9.40 -0.24
CA THR A 401 25.25 8.07 -0.15
C THR A 401 24.42 7.70 -1.38
N GLY A 402 23.91 8.68 -2.12
CA GLY A 402 22.92 8.46 -3.17
C GLY A 402 21.54 8.03 -2.65
N TYR A 403 21.32 8.00 -1.34
CA TYR A 403 20.01 7.68 -0.78
C TYR A 403 18.99 8.77 -1.08
N SER A 404 17.74 8.36 -1.31
CA SER A 404 16.62 9.27 -1.57
C SER A 404 15.31 8.64 -1.14
N ASN A 405 14.27 9.46 -1.01
CA ASN A 405 12.93 8.96 -0.69
C ASN A 405 12.17 8.50 -1.95
N ALA A 406 12.80 8.41 -3.12
CA ALA A 406 12.11 8.14 -4.39
C ALA A 406 11.23 6.88 -4.41
N ARG A 407 11.52 5.88 -3.57
CA ARG A 407 10.68 4.68 -3.43
C ARG A 407 9.31 4.97 -2.80
N SER A 408 9.22 5.98 -1.92
CA SER A 408 7.96 6.42 -1.34
C SER A 408 6.99 6.89 -2.43
N GLU A 409 7.47 7.57 -3.49
CA GLU A 409 6.62 8.01 -4.60
C GLU A 409 5.93 6.83 -5.30
N GLY A 410 6.67 5.74 -5.53
CA GLY A 410 6.13 4.51 -6.10
C GLY A 410 5.02 3.90 -5.23
N TYR A 411 5.21 3.90 -3.91
CA TYR A 411 4.21 3.40 -2.97
C TYR A 411 3.02 4.35 -2.81
N ASN A 412 3.24 5.67 -2.85
CA ASN A 412 2.20 6.68 -2.83
C ASN A 412 1.33 6.60 -4.10
N ARG A 413 1.95 6.31 -5.26
CA ARG A 413 1.22 6.06 -6.51
C ARG A 413 0.33 4.82 -6.40
N LEU A 414 0.85 3.73 -5.82
CA LEU A 414 0.09 2.51 -5.59
C LEU A 414 -1.05 2.74 -4.58
N ALA A 415 -0.78 3.43 -3.48
CA ALA A 415 -1.78 3.84 -2.50
C ALA A 415 -2.93 4.63 -3.13
N LYS A 416 -2.61 5.55 -4.06
CA LYS A 416 -3.60 6.30 -4.85
C LYS A 416 -4.38 5.39 -5.80
N HIS A 417 -3.76 4.40 -6.42
CA HIS A 417 -4.44 3.43 -7.28
C HIS A 417 -5.45 2.60 -6.50
N VAL A 418 -5.02 1.99 -5.40
CA VAL A 418 -5.89 1.26 -4.45
C VAL A 418 -7.05 2.14 -3.95
N GLY A 419 -6.79 3.43 -3.70
CA GLY A 419 -7.82 4.39 -3.35
C GLY A 419 -8.85 4.64 -4.45
N ARG A 420 -8.45 4.64 -5.73
CA ARG A 420 -9.34 4.81 -6.88
C ARG A 420 -10.18 3.56 -7.11
N ASP A 421 -9.58 2.37 -7.04
CA ASP A 421 -10.29 1.10 -7.25
C ASP A 421 -11.36 0.86 -6.18
N ALA A 422 -11.12 1.35 -4.96
CA ALA A 422 -12.07 1.30 -3.87
C ALA A 422 -13.14 2.42 -3.92
N PHE A 423 -13.05 3.37 -4.84
CA PHE A 423 -13.84 4.62 -4.85
C PHE A 423 -13.77 5.37 -3.51
N GLY A 424 -12.61 5.32 -2.85
CA GLY A 424 -12.36 5.89 -1.54
C GLY A 424 -12.71 4.97 -0.37
N PHE A 425 -12.04 5.19 0.77
CA PHE A 425 -12.25 4.41 1.98
C PHE A 425 -12.94 5.24 3.07
N ARG A 426 -13.99 4.67 3.67
CA ARG A 426 -14.63 5.24 4.88
C ARG A 426 -13.80 4.95 6.14
N ASN A 427 -13.30 3.72 6.28
CA ASN A 427 -12.55 3.27 7.45
C ASN A 427 -11.01 3.36 7.21
N PRO A 428 -10.26 4.15 8.01
CA PRO A 428 -8.80 4.29 7.87
C PRO A 428 -8.05 2.96 8.03
N THR A 429 -8.48 2.09 8.94
CA THR A 429 -7.86 0.78 9.18
C THR A 429 -7.97 -0.13 7.96
N ASN A 430 -9.13 -0.16 7.31
CA ASN A 430 -9.30 -0.93 6.06
C ASN A 430 -8.44 -0.36 4.92
N GLN A 431 -8.33 0.97 4.83
CA GLN A 431 -7.46 1.61 3.85
C GLN A 431 -5.99 1.24 4.08
N ARG A 432 -5.50 1.43 5.31
CA ARG A 432 -4.12 1.09 5.68
C ARG A 432 -3.83 -0.37 5.40
N ARG A 433 -4.74 -1.27 5.75
CA ARG A 433 -4.62 -2.71 5.47
C ARG A 433 -4.43 -2.98 3.97
N ARG A 434 -5.28 -2.40 3.12
CA ARG A 434 -5.24 -2.62 1.66
C ARG A 434 -4.01 -1.98 1.01
N ILE A 435 -3.62 -0.78 1.46
CA ILE A 435 -2.41 -0.10 0.97
C ILE A 435 -1.14 -0.83 1.41
N ARG A 436 -1.00 -1.17 2.71
CA ARG A 436 0.17 -1.90 3.22
C ARG A 436 0.34 -3.22 2.47
N TRP A 437 -0.73 -3.99 2.33
CA TRP A 437 -0.70 -5.24 1.56
C TRP A 437 -0.17 -5.03 0.13
N SER A 438 -0.75 -4.08 -0.60
CA SER A 438 -0.35 -3.79 -1.99
C SER A 438 1.11 -3.33 -2.09
N CYS A 439 1.59 -2.60 -1.08
CA CYS A 439 2.94 -2.01 -1.07
C CYS A 439 4.04 -2.95 -0.58
N THR A 440 3.74 -4.08 0.08
CA THR A 440 4.75 -5.06 0.48
C THR A 440 5.33 -5.79 -0.75
N ARG A 441 6.66 -5.77 -0.89
CA ARG A 441 7.34 -6.21 -2.12
C ARG A 441 7.41 -7.75 -2.27
N GLN A 442 7.43 -8.50 -1.16
CA GLN A 442 7.29 -9.96 -1.18
C GLN A 442 5.99 -10.41 -1.84
N HIS A 443 4.88 -9.67 -1.68
CA HIS A 443 3.62 -9.96 -2.36
C HIS A 443 3.64 -9.63 -3.84
N ARG A 444 4.31 -8.55 -4.26
CA ARG A 444 4.50 -8.28 -5.70
C ARG A 444 5.26 -9.38 -6.43
N ARG A 445 6.17 -10.09 -5.74
CA ARG A 445 6.87 -11.27 -6.28
C ARG A 445 5.99 -12.53 -6.24
N ALA A 446 5.27 -12.78 -5.15
CA ALA A 446 4.35 -13.93 -5.04
C ALA A 446 3.21 -13.86 -6.07
N ALA A 447 2.60 -12.68 -6.25
CA ALA A 447 1.57 -12.45 -7.27
C ALA A 447 2.10 -12.62 -8.71
N ALA A 448 3.36 -12.25 -8.98
CA ALA A 448 3.99 -12.50 -10.28
C ALA A 448 4.26 -13.99 -10.55
N VAL A 449 4.54 -14.77 -9.50
CA VAL A 449 4.69 -16.23 -9.58
C VAL A 449 3.35 -16.93 -9.81
N MET A 450 2.24 -16.41 -9.27
CA MET A 450 0.90 -16.96 -9.55
C MET A 450 0.37 -16.67 -10.97
N ILE A 451 0.90 -15.64 -11.65
CA ILE A 451 0.53 -15.29 -13.03
C ILE A 451 1.27 -16.16 -14.06
N THR A 452 2.36 -16.82 -13.67
CA THR A 452 3.00 -17.83 -14.52
C THR A 452 2.17 -19.10 -14.46
N LEU A 453 1.28 -19.29 -15.44
CA LEU A 453 0.63 -20.58 -15.70
C LEU A 453 1.72 -21.67 -15.75
N PRO A 454 1.50 -22.86 -15.16
CA PRO A 454 2.37 -24.00 -15.43
C PRO A 454 2.37 -24.27 -16.94
N ALA A 455 3.56 -24.53 -17.48
CA ALA A 455 3.78 -24.87 -18.88
C ALA A 455 3.03 -26.15 -19.30
#